data_AF-A0A7V9US69-F1
#
_entry.id   AF-A0A7V9US69-F1
#
_cell.length_a   1.000
_cell.length_b   1.000
_cell.length_c   1.000
_cell.angle_alpha   90.00
_cell.angle_beta   90.00
_cell.angle_gamma   90.00
#
_symmetry.space_group_name_H-M   'P 1'
#
loop_
_entity.id
_entity.type
_entity.pdbx_description
1 polymer ?
#
loop_
_entity_poly.entity_id
_entity_poly.type
_entity_poly.pdbx_seq_one_letter_code
_entity_poly.pdbx_strand_id
1 'polypeptide(L)'
;MLIARSLFCLLVCVFPIFIFAQDSDETAKTKQRRQTVLTEQILVDIPNLKLGENRALVYAKLGNIVWKTDEKRARAFFQNAVGELINAQISAEADKKNSGYQIDLMTGQTTRPQILQSIAARDAELALEYLYKTRPEAISKALSIPTAKNSKISNSSNNYSYLAQNEINLEQGFVRLAADQRPERAVKLLKESLKKGFSNETLNLLKKLHAKDALIADELASEIVGKLHSAGFNSQNPVNYQNINISINFLNEFIREKNPTEKALKFDDSQMRSLADKLISFYLQQNENRGYYDAYSILPIAEKLAPSRVERLKQTRRNSPRHGIYSDYDPEVGKLLNGETTAEQLLSAAKKFPVSSRRQIYQRAANKLAQQGDINRATEILTDNFDDDALEQEIHNLNSQYSYNLISAGKFAEAERLIDEFPENSRVNALINLANTIYHKNREENKSYAVAVLGKARALVSDKPEDTTEMSNLMQIISAYGTIEPVEAFRLFEPLIPQINELSEAAVIINGFQRNSNIRQGEFVINNGNSWGFYGADFSVLSKLSTGDFDRVLNLIDNFSRREMRISLKLQLAEVVLN
;
A
#
# COMPACT_ATOMS: atom_id res chain seq x y z
N MET A 1 -38.48 -18.30 -72.88
CA MET A 1 -37.84 -19.62 -72.73
C MET A 1 -37.00 -19.58 -71.44
N LEU A 2 -37.37 -20.42 -70.44
CA LEU A 2 -36.63 -20.79 -69.19
C LEU A 2 -36.29 -19.63 -68.20
N ILE A 3 -36.97 -19.40 -67.07
CA ILE A 3 -37.14 -20.15 -65.80
C ILE A 3 -35.82 -20.58 -65.11
N ALA A 4 -35.48 -19.93 -63.98
CA ALA A 4 -35.23 -20.55 -62.65
C ALA A 4 -34.22 -19.79 -61.76
N ARG A 5 -34.47 -19.85 -60.43
CA ARG A 5 -33.56 -19.76 -59.25
C ARG A 5 -33.52 -18.44 -58.47
N SER A 6 -34.38 -18.38 -57.44
CA SER A 6 -34.12 -17.66 -56.19
C SER A 6 -34.62 -18.48 -55.01
N LEU A 7 -33.73 -19.24 -54.36
CA LEU A 7 -33.94 -19.81 -53.03
C LEU A 7 -32.59 -20.05 -52.34
N PHE A 8 -32.56 -19.76 -51.04
CA PHE A 8 -31.56 -20.16 -50.02
C PHE A 8 -30.23 -19.39 -49.94
N CYS A 9 -30.08 -18.60 -48.87
CA CYS A 9 -29.06 -18.80 -47.83
C CYS A 9 -29.27 -17.82 -46.67
N LEU A 10 -29.99 -18.29 -45.64
CA LEU A 10 -30.05 -17.68 -44.31
C LEU A 10 -29.25 -18.64 -43.42
N LEU A 11 -27.96 -18.37 -43.23
CA LEU A 11 -27.02 -19.25 -42.52
C LEU A 11 -26.38 -18.47 -41.37
N VAL A 12 -26.96 -18.70 -40.18
CA VAL A 12 -26.33 -18.82 -38.86
C VAL A 12 -25.08 -17.97 -38.59
N CYS A 13 -25.28 -16.83 -37.94
CA CYS A 13 -24.28 -16.18 -37.08
C CYS A 13 -24.82 -16.15 -35.65
N VAL A 14 -24.80 -17.29 -34.97
CA VAL A 14 -24.88 -17.39 -33.51
C VAL A 14 -23.69 -18.26 -33.10
N PHE A 15 -23.03 -17.91 -32.00
CA PHE A 15 -21.79 -18.47 -31.42
C PHE A 15 -20.50 -17.71 -31.81
N PRO A 16 -20.02 -16.85 -30.88
CA PRO A 16 -18.98 -17.30 -29.95
C PRO A 16 -19.21 -16.89 -28.47
N ILE A 17 -20.47 -16.71 -28.02
CA ILE A 17 -20.74 -16.28 -26.63
C ILE A 17 -20.68 -17.45 -25.63
N PHE A 18 -20.97 -18.68 -26.05
CA PHE A 18 -21.03 -19.83 -25.14
C PHE A 18 -19.66 -20.40 -24.71
N ILE A 19 -18.63 -20.28 -25.56
CA ILE A 19 -17.30 -20.86 -25.24
C ILE A 19 -16.60 -20.04 -24.15
N PHE A 20 -16.66 -18.70 -24.22
CA PHE A 20 -16.10 -17.82 -23.18
C PHE A 20 -16.86 -17.89 -21.84
N ALA A 21 -18.17 -18.13 -21.87
CA ALA A 21 -18.96 -18.30 -20.65
C ALA A 21 -18.61 -19.60 -19.91
N GLN A 22 -18.33 -20.69 -20.65
CA GLN A 22 -18.04 -22.00 -20.09
C GLN A 22 -16.67 -22.05 -19.38
N ASP A 23 -15.61 -21.47 -19.98
CA ASP A 23 -14.28 -21.39 -19.36
C ASP A 23 -14.27 -20.53 -18.09
N SER A 24 -15.08 -19.47 -18.07
CA SER A 24 -15.22 -18.59 -16.89
C SER A 24 -15.91 -19.28 -15.72
N ASP A 25 -16.92 -20.12 -16.00
CA ASP A 25 -17.69 -20.85 -14.98
C ASP A 25 -16.89 -22.02 -14.39
N GLU A 26 -16.10 -22.73 -15.21
CA GLU A 26 -15.23 -23.82 -14.74
C GLU A 26 -14.07 -23.31 -13.88
N THR A 27 -13.48 -22.17 -14.25
CA THR A 27 -12.45 -21.50 -13.45
C THR A 27 -13.00 -21.03 -12.10
N ALA A 28 -14.19 -20.42 -12.09
CA ALA A 28 -14.86 -19.98 -10.87
C ALA A 28 -15.19 -21.16 -9.93
N LYS A 29 -15.72 -22.26 -10.46
CA LYS A 29 -15.99 -23.50 -9.69
C LYS A 29 -14.72 -24.09 -9.11
N THR A 30 -13.62 -24.10 -9.87
CA THR A 30 -12.32 -24.60 -9.39
C THR A 30 -11.79 -23.74 -8.26
N LYS A 31 -11.82 -22.40 -8.39
CA LYS A 31 -11.44 -21.47 -7.31
C LYS A 31 -12.30 -21.69 -6.06
N GLN A 32 -13.61 -21.82 -6.21
CA GLN A 32 -14.53 -22.05 -5.09
C GLN A 32 -14.27 -23.40 -4.39
N ARG A 33 -13.99 -24.47 -5.15
CA ARG A 33 -13.63 -25.78 -4.60
C ARG A 33 -12.33 -25.69 -3.79
N ARG A 34 -11.27 -25.09 -4.35
CA ARG A 34 -9.98 -24.90 -3.66
C ARG A 34 -10.13 -24.09 -2.38
N GLN A 35 -10.92 -23.01 -2.43
CA GLN A 35 -11.25 -22.19 -1.26
C GLN A 35 -11.98 -23.01 -0.17
N THR A 36 -12.93 -23.84 -0.56
CA THR A 36 -13.68 -24.70 0.39
C THR A 36 -12.76 -25.72 1.04
N VAL A 37 -11.92 -26.40 0.25
CA VAL A 37 -10.93 -27.37 0.79
C VAL A 37 -10.03 -26.70 1.83
N LEU A 38 -9.46 -25.54 1.51
CA LEU A 38 -8.62 -24.79 2.45
C LEU A 38 -9.37 -24.39 3.71
N THR A 39 -10.58 -23.86 3.56
CA THR A 39 -11.41 -23.44 4.69
C THR A 39 -11.71 -24.61 5.62
N GLU A 40 -12.10 -25.76 5.09
CA GLU A 40 -12.41 -26.95 5.91
C GLU A 40 -11.16 -27.52 6.59
N GLN A 41 -10.01 -27.58 5.90
CA GLN A 41 -8.76 -28.01 6.54
C GLN A 41 -8.33 -27.07 7.67
N ILE A 42 -8.42 -25.75 7.45
CA ILE A 42 -8.09 -24.77 8.48
C ILE A 42 -9.04 -24.92 9.68
N LEU A 43 -10.35 -25.10 9.45
CA LEU A 43 -11.34 -25.25 10.53
C LEU A 43 -11.06 -26.46 11.43
N VAL A 44 -10.59 -27.57 10.86
CA VAL A 44 -10.18 -28.76 11.64
C VAL A 44 -8.96 -28.46 12.51
N ASP A 45 -8.05 -27.61 12.05
CA ASP A 45 -6.80 -27.29 12.74
C ASP A 45 -6.91 -26.11 13.74
N ILE A 46 -7.96 -25.29 13.71
CA ILE A 46 -8.11 -24.14 14.63
C ILE A 46 -8.16 -24.54 16.11
N PRO A 47 -8.99 -25.52 16.56
CA PRO A 47 -9.09 -25.87 18.00
C PRO A 47 -7.76 -26.34 18.61
N ASN A 48 -6.85 -26.70 17.72
CA ASN A 48 -5.56 -27.28 17.95
C ASN A 48 -4.44 -26.21 18.09
N LEU A 49 -4.75 -24.93 17.85
CA LEU A 49 -3.92 -23.79 18.23
C LEU A 49 -4.08 -23.50 19.73
N LYS A 50 -2.98 -23.31 20.43
CA LYS A 50 -2.96 -23.04 21.89
C LYS A 50 -3.44 -21.62 22.18
N LEU A 51 -2.98 -20.66 21.37
CA LEU A 51 -3.22 -19.24 21.60
C LEU A 51 -4.61 -18.81 21.13
N GLY A 52 -5.40 -18.20 22.02
CA GLY A 52 -6.75 -17.73 21.70
C GLY A 52 -6.75 -16.59 20.68
N GLU A 53 -5.75 -15.71 20.74
CA GLU A 53 -5.51 -14.67 19.76
C GLU A 53 -5.24 -15.19 18.35
N ASN A 54 -4.56 -16.34 18.23
CA ASN A 54 -4.31 -16.97 16.94
C ASN A 54 -5.61 -17.53 16.38
N ARG A 55 -6.38 -18.25 17.19
CA ARG A 55 -7.73 -18.72 16.80
C ARG A 55 -8.61 -17.55 16.38
N ALA A 56 -8.58 -16.46 17.14
CA ALA A 56 -9.34 -15.25 16.87
C ALA A 56 -9.02 -14.65 15.49
N LEU A 57 -7.73 -14.47 15.19
CA LEU A 57 -7.28 -13.92 13.90
C LEU A 57 -7.63 -14.86 12.74
N VAL A 58 -7.45 -16.17 12.91
CA VAL A 58 -7.78 -17.17 11.88
C VAL A 58 -9.27 -17.13 11.56
N TYR A 59 -10.15 -17.10 12.57
CA TYR A 59 -11.58 -16.95 12.35
C TYR A 59 -11.93 -15.64 11.65
N ALA A 60 -11.29 -14.52 12.01
CA ALA A 60 -11.52 -13.23 11.37
C ALA A 60 -11.13 -13.25 9.88
N LYS A 61 -10.04 -13.93 9.51
CA LYS A 61 -9.63 -14.12 8.12
C LYS A 61 -10.58 -15.06 7.37
N LEU A 62 -10.99 -16.18 7.98
CA LEU A 62 -11.98 -17.08 7.38
C LEU A 62 -13.31 -16.36 7.10
N GLY A 63 -13.79 -15.52 8.02
CA GLY A 63 -14.98 -14.70 7.79
C GLY A 63 -14.85 -13.82 6.55
N ASN A 64 -13.68 -13.20 6.34
CA ASN A 64 -13.40 -12.43 5.14
C ASN A 64 -13.36 -13.25 3.86
N ILE A 65 -12.84 -14.47 3.96
CA ILE A 65 -12.73 -15.42 2.84
C ILE A 65 -14.13 -15.84 2.38
N VAL A 66 -15.01 -16.27 3.30
CA VAL A 66 -16.33 -16.82 2.93
C VAL A 66 -17.44 -15.78 2.76
N TRP A 67 -17.20 -14.51 3.09
CA TRP A 67 -18.23 -13.45 3.06
C TRP A 67 -19.07 -13.38 1.78
N LYS A 68 -18.43 -13.46 0.61
CA LYS A 68 -19.12 -13.33 -0.68
C LYS A 68 -20.00 -14.54 -1.00
N THR A 69 -19.68 -15.72 -0.47
CA THR A 69 -20.35 -16.98 -0.77
C THR A 69 -21.37 -17.38 0.29
N ASP A 70 -21.09 -17.08 1.56
CA ASP A 70 -21.95 -17.40 2.70
C ASP A 70 -21.76 -16.35 3.81
N GLU A 71 -22.51 -15.26 3.71
CA GLU A 71 -22.47 -14.16 4.69
C GLU A 71 -22.85 -14.63 6.10
N LYS A 72 -23.78 -15.59 6.23
CA LYS A 72 -24.22 -16.09 7.53
C LYS A 72 -23.09 -16.83 8.23
N ARG A 73 -22.39 -17.71 7.50
CA ARG A 73 -21.19 -18.41 8.01
C ARG A 73 -20.05 -17.44 8.28
N ALA A 74 -19.87 -16.43 7.45
CA ALA A 74 -18.88 -15.37 7.68
C ALA A 74 -19.11 -14.61 8.99
N ARG A 75 -20.36 -14.20 9.26
CA ARG A 75 -20.76 -13.55 10.51
C ARG A 75 -20.54 -14.47 11.72
N ALA A 76 -20.81 -15.77 11.58
CA ALA A 76 -20.51 -16.74 12.64
C ALA A 76 -19.00 -16.85 12.92
N PHE A 77 -18.14 -16.82 11.90
CA PHE A 77 -16.70 -16.77 12.12
C PHE A 77 -16.26 -15.46 12.78
N PHE A 78 -16.81 -14.31 12.41
CA PHE A 78 -16.53 -13.05 13.10
C PHE A 78 -16.95 -13.08 14.58
N GLN A 79 -18.08 -13.72 14.90
CA GLN A 79 -18.51 -13.95 16.28
C GLN A 79 -17.51 -14.84 17.05
N ASN A 80 -17.07 -15.94 16.45
CA ASN A 80 -16.06 -16.82 17.04
C ASN A 80 -14.73 -16.08 17.26
N ALA A 81 -14.31 -15.25 16.28
CA ALA A 81 -13.12 -14.43 16.39
C ALA A 81 -13.16 -13.52 17.63
N VAL A 82 -14.28 -12.84 17.83
CA VAL A 82 -14.50 -11.95 18.97
C VAL A 82 -14.53 -12.73 20.29
N GLY A 83 -15.19 -13.89 20.32
CA GLY A 83 -15.23 -14.75 21.50
C GLY A 83 -13.84 -15.22 21.93
N GLU A 84 -13.03 -15.70 20.98
CA GLU A 84 -11.65 -16.14 21.23
C GLU A 84 -10.75 -15.00 21.69
N LEU A 85 -10.90 -13.80 21.10
CA LEU A 85 -10.15 -12.62 21.51
C LEU A 85 -10.50 -12.22 22.95
N ILE A 86 -11.78 -12.16 23.31
CA ILE A 86 -12.23 -11.84 24.67
C ILE A 86 -11.65 -12.85 25.67
N ASN A 87 -11.72 -14.15 25.36
CA ASN A 87 -11.17 -15.19 26.23
C ASN A 87 -9.65 -15.04 26.43
N ALA A 88 -8.91 -14.70 25.36
CA ALA A 88 -7.47 -14.43 25.43
C ALA A 88 -7.16 -13.19 26.28
N GLN A 89 -7.94 -12.11 26.12
CA GLN A 89 -7.81 -10.87 26.91
C GLN A 89 -8.05 -11.12 28.40
N ILE A 90 -9.15 -11.82 28.75
CA ILE A 90 -9.47 -12.18 30.13
C ILE A 90 -8.35 -13.02 30.75
N SER A 91 -7.82 -13.99 30.01
CA SER A 91 -6.72 -14.84 30.47
C SER A 91 -5.44 -14.03 30.73
N ALA A 92 -5.15 -13.07 29.85
CA ALA A 92 -4.00 -12.17 30.00
C ALA A 92 -4.15 -11.22 31.20
N GLU A 93 -5.33 -10.66 31.43
CA GLU A 93 -5.61 -9.78 32.56
C GLU A 93 -5.55 -10.52 33.91
N ALA A 94 -5.90 -11.81 33.92
CA ALA A 94 -5.76 -12.67 35.08
C ALA A 94 -4.29 -13.02 35.40
N ASP A 95 -3.44 -13.19 34.38
CA ASP A 95 -2.03 -13.57 34.54
C ASP A 95 -1.10 -12.35 34.77
N LYS A 96 -1.26 -11.71 35.93
CA LYS A 96 -0.48 -10.52 36.30
C LYS A 96 1.04 -10.75 36.32
N LYS A 97 1.50 -11.99 36.48
CA LYS A 97 2.93 -12.36 36.53
C LYS A 97 3.61 -12.22 35.16
N ASN A 98 2.87 -12.39 34.07
CA ASN A 98 3.38 -12.30 32.70
C ASN A 98 2.84 -11.07 31.94
N SER A 99 2.38 -10.05 32.66
CA SER A 99 1.80 -8.82 32.11
C SER A 99 2.64 -8.16 31.01
N GLY A 100 3.97 -8.12 31.13
CA GLY A 100 4.85 -7.56 30.09
C GLY A 100 4.83 -8.34 28.77
N TYR A 101 4.59 -9.65 28.83
CA TYR A 101 4.58 -10.56 27.68
C TYR A 101 3.23 -10.60 26.95
N GLN A 102 2.16 -10.25 27.66
CA GLN A 102 0.78 -10.21 27.19
C GLN A 102 0.26 -8.78 27.05
N ILE A 103 1.16 -7.79 27.02
CA ILE A 103 0.79 -6.37 27.00
C ILE A 103 -0.12 -6.03 25.82
N ASP A 104 0.06 -6.68 24.68
CA ASP A 104 -0.79 -6.48 23.50
C ASP A 104 -2.25 -6.89 23.75
N LEU A 105 -2.49 -8.01 24.45
CA LEU A 105 -3.83 -8.46 24.78
C LEU A 105 -4.49 -7.54 25.81
N MET A 106 -3.75 -7.10 26.82
CA MET A 106 -4.26 -6.21 27.86
C MET A 106 -4.54 -4.78 27.34
N THR A 107 -3.76 -4.30 26.36
CA THR A 107 -3.88 -2.93 25.84
C THR A 107 -4.60 -2.86 24.49
N GLY A 108 -4.80 -4.01 23.83
CA GLY A 108 -5.49 -4.14 22.56
C GLY A 108 -4.89 -3.31 21.42
N GLN A 109 -3.56 -3.16 21.35
CA GLN A 109 -2.92 -2.22 20.41
C GLN A 109 -2.60 -2.82 19.04
N THR A 110 -2.41 -4.13 18.93
CA THR A 110 -2.01 -4.80 17.68
C THR A 110 -3.04 -5.83 17.23
N THR A 111 -3.23 -6.91 18.00
CA THR A 111 -4.07 -8.05 17.59
C THR A 111 -5.54 -7.62 17.42
N ARG A 112 -6.08 -6.87 18.38
CA ARG A 112 -7.48 -6.44 18.36
C ARG A 112 -7.79 -5.54 17.15
N PRO A 113 -7.03 -4.46 16.86
CA PRO A 113 -7.25 -3.67 15.66
C PRO A 113 -7.17 -4.48 14.37
N GLN A 114 -6.26 -5.44 14.26
CA GLN A 114 -6.15 -6.32 13.08
C GLN A 114 -7.43 -7.14 12.86
N ILE A 115 -7.95 -7.77 13.91
CA ILE A 115 -9.21 -8.54 13.86
C ILE A 115 -10.38 -7.62 13.50
N LEU A 116 -10.51 -6.47 14.17
CA LEU A 116 -11.62 -5.56 13.94
C LEU A 116 -11.57 -4.92 12.54
N GLN A 117 -10.37 -4.60 12.02
CA GLN A 117 -10.20 -4.13 10.65
C GLN A 117 -10.57 -5.21 9.64
N SER A 118 -10.23 -6.48 9.91
CA SER A 118 -10.65 -7.62 9.09
C SER A 118 -12.18 -7.63 8.96
N ILE A 119 -12.89 -7.51 10.09
CA ILE A 119 -14.37 -7.46 10.11
C ILE A 119 -14.88 -6.20 9.40
N ALA A 120 -14.27 -5.05 9.67
CA ALA A 120 -14.69 -3.76 9.14
C ALA A 120 -14.56 -3.68 7.61
N ALA A 121 -13.65 -4.45 7.01
CA ALA A 121 -13.54 -4.56 5.55
C ALA A 121 -14.82 -5.11 4.88
N ARG A 122 -15.68 -5.80 5.64
CA ARG A 122 -16.95 -6.36 5.17
C ARG A 122 -18.16 -5.67 5.79
N ASP A 123 -18.12 -5.44 7.11
CA ASP A 123 -19.20 -4.82 7.86
C ASP A 123 -18.63 -3.94 8.99
N ALA A 124 -18.47 -2.66 8.71
CA ALA A 124 -17.92 -1.68 9.64
C ALA A 124 -18.85 -1.37 10.82
N GLU A 125 -20.17 -1.60 10.69
CA GLU A 125 -21.08 -1.47 11.83
C GLU A 125 -20.91 -2.63 12.79
N LEU A 126 -20.79 -3.85 12.26
CA LEU A 126 -20.46 -5.01 13.06
C LEU A 126 -19.09 -4.85 13.76
N ALA A 127 -18.10 -4.32 13.05
CA ALA A 127 -16.80 -4.00 13.65
C ALA A 127 -16.90 -2.94 14.76
N LEU A 128 -17.77 -1.94 14.63
CA LEU A 128 -18.03 -0.94 15.67
C LEU A 128 -18.70 -1.57 16.90
N GLU A 129 -19.69 -2.44 16.70
CA GLU A 129 -20.29 -3.21 17.80
C GLU A 129 -19.23 -4.04 18.54
N TYR A 130 -18.37 -4.72 17.78
CA TYR A 130 -17.32 -5.58 18.32
C TYR A 130 -16.15 -4.80 18.91
N LEU A 131 -15.88 -3.58 18.46
CA LEU A 131 -14.97 -2.65 19.12
C LEU A 131 -15.40 -2.47 20.58
N TYR A 132 -16.67 -2.14 20.83
CA TYR A 132 -17.16 -1.95 22.19
C TYR A 132 -17.12 -3.25 23.02
N LYS A 133 -17.48 -4.40 22.42
CA LYS A 133 -17.49 -5.70 23.13
C LYS A 133 -16.11 -6.24 23.50
N THR A 134 -15.08 -5.94 22.70
CA THR A 134 -13.71 -6.47 22.89
C THR A 134 -12.79 -5.49 23.61
N ARG A 135 -13.34 -4.43 24.20
CA ARG A 135 -12.57 -3.38 24.86
C ARG A 135 -11.90 -3.93 26.13
N PRO A 136 -10.55 -3.96 26.20
CA PRO A 136 -9.84 -4.39 27.41
C PRO A 136 -10.12 -3.48 28.62
N GLU A 137 -9.85 -3.98 29.81
CA GLU A 137 -10.00 -3.22 31.05
C GLU A 137 -9.10 -1.96 31.05
N ALA A 138 -7.88 -2.08 30.53
CA ALA A 138 -6.93 -0.97 30.46
C ALA A 138 -7.45 0.19 29.61
N ILE A 139 -8.10 -0.08 28.47
CA ILE A 139 -8.71 0.95 27.62
C ILE A 139 -9.95 1.55 28.30
N SER A 140 -10.78 0.72 28.93
CA SER A 140 -11.97 1.19 29.66
C SER A 140 -11.57 2.17 30.78
N LYS A 141 -10.52 1.84 31.54
CA LYS A 141 -9.91 2.74 32.52
C LYS A 141 -9.38 4.01 31.86
N ALA A 142 -8.66 3.89 30.74
CA ALA A 142 -8.12 5.02 29.98
C ALA A 142 -9.18 6.05 29.60
N LEU A 143 -10.33 5.59 29.08
CA LEU A 143 -11.44 6.45 28.64
C LEU A 143 -12.19 7.11 29.81
N SER A 144 -12.15 6.52 31.00
CA SER A 144 -12.82 7.03 32.21
C SER A 144 -12.04 8.13 32.93
N ILE A 145 -10.73 8.23 32.68
CA ILE A 145 -9.86 9.22 33.32
C ILE A 145 -9.99 10.53 32.52
N PRO A 146 -10.45 11.64 33.14
CA PRO A 146 -10.42 12.95 32.47
C PRO A 146 -8.99 13.24 32.02
N THR A 147 -8.80 13.71 30.78
CA THR A 147 -7.48 14.06 30.22
C THR A 147 -6.75 14.98 31.19
N ALA A 148 -5.88 14.40 32.02
CA ALA A 148 -5.20 15.15 33.05
C ALA A 148 -4.26 16.14 32.36
N LYS A 149 -4.35 17.42 32.72
CA LYS A 149 -3.34 18.46 32.41
C LYS A 149 -1.98 18.18 33.09
N ASN A 150 -1.63 16.93 33.34
CA ASN A 150 -0.44 16.57 34.09
C ASN A 150 0.75 16.47 33.14
N SER A 151 1.69 17.41 33.30
CA SER A 151 2.92 17.57 32.54
C SER A 151 4.03 16.57 32.91
N LYS A 152 3.72 15.50 33.67
CA LYS A 152 4.72 14.54 34.13
C LYS A 152 4.63 13.24 33.34
N ILE A 153 5.74 12.87 32.72
CA ILE A 153 5.94 11.62 31.99
C ILE A 153 5.74 10.47 32.98
N SER A 154 4.73 9.64 32.75
CA SER A 154 4.62 8.32 33.38
C SER A 154 5.26 7.29 32.45
N ASN A 155 5.80 6.21 33.04
CA ASN A 155 6.44 5.12 32.31
C ASN A 155 5.58 4.68 31.11
N SER A 156 6.21 4.29 29.99
CA SER A 156 5.55 3.94 28.71
C SER A 156 4.33 3.00 28.83
N SER A 157 4.27 2.21 29.90
CA SER A 157 3.18 1.31 30.28
C SER A 157 1.90 1.97 30.84
N ASN A 158 1.90 3.28 31.11
CA ASN A 158 0.77 4.03 31.70
C ASN A 158 0.32 5.24 30.88
N ASN A 159 0.59 5.26 29.57
CA ASN A 159 0.10 6.33 28.70
C ASN A 159 -1.40 6.14 28.40
N TYR A 160 -2.25 6.23 29.44
CA TYR A 160 -3.71 6.16 29.33
C TYR A 160 -4.24 7.17 28.31
N SER A 161 -3.64 8.36 28.22
CA SER A 161 -3.99 9.34 27.19
C SER A 161 -3.79 8.79 25.77
N TYR A 162 -2.67 8.10 25.51
CA TYR A 162 -2.42 7.45 24.23
C TYR A 162 -3.36 6.28 23.96
N LEU A 163 -3.61 5.42 24.95
CA LEU A 163 -4.56 4.30 24.82
C LEU A 163 -5.98 4.79 24.51
N ALA A 164 -6.45 5.80 25.24
CA ALA A 164 -7.74 6.44 25.00
C ALA A 164 -7.81 7.08 23.61
N GLN A 165 -6.78 7.82 23.21
CA GLN A 165 -6.72 8.45 21.90
C GLN A 165 -6.74 7.42 20.76
N ASN A 166 -5.98 6.33 20.89
CA ASN A 166 -5.96 5.26 19.90
C ASN A 166 -7.33 4.57 19.77
N GLU A 167 -8.00 4.32 20.89
CA GLU A 167 -9.36 3.77 20.87
C GLU A 167 -10.35 4.71 20.17
N ILE A 168 -10.29 6.01 20.48
CA ILE A 168 -11.11 7.04 19.82
C ILE A 168 -10.81 7.09 18.33
N ASN A 169 -9.54 7.03 17.93
CA ASN A 169 -9.14 7.04 16.52
C ASN A 169 -9.68 5.82 15.77
N LEU A 170 -9.62 4.64 16.38
CA LEU A 170 -10.15 3.40 15.80
C LEU A 170 -11.67 3.45 15.66
N GLU A 171 -12.36 3.91 16.70
CA GLU A 171 -13.81 4.14 16.69
C GLU A 171 -14.22 5.10 15.56
N GLN A 172 -13.57 6.26 15.48
CA GLN A 172 -13.80 7.23 14.41
C GLN A 172 -13.51 6.64 13.03
N GLY A 173 -12.46 5.81 12.92
CA GLY A 173 -12.13 5.07 11.70
C GLY A 173 -13.27 4.18 11.22
N PHE A 174 -13.83 3.35 12.11
CA PHE A 174 -14.96 2.48 11.77
C PHE A 174 -16.25 3.25 11.55
N VAL A 175 -16.50 4.34 12.28
CA VAL A 175 -17.64 5.22 12.03
C VAL A 175 -17.57 5.80 10.61
N ARG A 176 -16.40 6.27 10.17
CA ARG A 176 -16.20 6.75 8.79
C ARG A 176 -16.37 5.63 7.78
N LEU A 177 -15.81 4.44 8.03
CA LEU A 177 -15.93 3.31 7.11
C LEU A 177 -17.38 2.80 7.01
N ALA A 178 -18.13 2.81 8.11
CA ALA A 178 -19.56 2.49 8.12
C ALA A 178 -20.36 3.50 7.30
N ALA A 179 -20.00 4.79 7.38
CA ALA A 179 -20.53 5.84 6.51
C ALA A 179 -20.28 5.53 5.03
N ASP A 180 -19.04 5.15 4.70
CA ASP A 180 -18.65 4.80 3.34
C ASP A 180 -19.40 3.56 2.83
N GLN A 181 -19.62 2.55 3.68
CA GLN A 181 -20.34 1.34 3.32
C GLN A 181 -21.86 1.58 3.20
N ARG A 182 -22.46 2.42 4.06
CA ARG A 182 -23.89 2.71 4.12
C ARG A 182 -24.20 4.21 3.91
N PRO A 183 -24.69 4.62 2.72
CA PRO A 183 -24.87 6.04 2.38
C PRO A 183 -25.81 6.82 3.32
N GLU A 184 -26.85 6.19 3.86
CA GLU A 184 -27.77 6.80 4.84
C GLU A 184 -27.03 7.31 6.10
N ARG A 185 -26.00 6.58 6.53
CA ARG A 185 -25.20 6.92 7.71
C ARG A 185 -24.18 8.01 7.41
N ALA A 186 -23.65 8.08 6.18
CA ALA A 186 -22.83 9.21 5.72
C ALA A 186 -23.59 10.53 5.77
N VAL A 187 -24.88 10.54 5.39
CA VAL A 187 -25.74 11.73 5.50
C VAL A 187 -25.86 12.17 6.96
N LYS A 188 -26.14 11.23 7.87
CA LYS A 188 -26.25 11.53 9.31
C LYS A 188 -24.95 12.09 9.88
N LEU A 189 -23.82 11.46 9.58
CA LEU A 189 -22.50 11.88 10.07
C LEU A 189 -22.08 13.24 9.52
N LEU A 190 -22.33 13.51 8.24
CA LEU A 190 -22.09 14.83 7.65
C LEU A 190 -22.95 15.89 8.33
N LYS A 191 -24.24 15.62 8.56
CA LYS A 191 -25.14 16.54 9.28
C LYS A 191 -24.73 16.76 10.73
N GLU A 192 -24.24 15.74 11.43
CA GLU A 192 -23.71 15.86 12.80
C GLU A 192 -22.38 16.61 12.86
N SER A 193 -21.47 16.35 11.92
CA SER A 193 -20.21 17.10 11.78
C SER A 193 -20.52 18.58 11.53
N LEU A 194 -21.44 18.88 10.62
CA LEU A 194 -21.87 20.24 10.31
C LEU A 194 -22.39 21.02 11.52
N LYS A 195 -22.93 20.35 12.55
CA LYS A 195 -23.35 20.99 13.81
C LYS A 195 -22.17 21.30 14.74
N LYS A 196 -21.08 20.55 14.65
CA LYS A 196 -19.89 20.65 15.52
C LYS A 196 -18.73 21.46 14.91
N GLY A 197 -18.77 21.70 13.60
CA GLY A 197 -17.74 22.40 12.84
C GLY A 197 -17.29 21.61 11.61
N PHE A 198 -16.71 22.30 10.63
CA PHE A 198 -16.26 21.64 9.39
C PHE A 198 -15.02 20.79 9.65
N SER A 199 -14.87 19.66 8.96
CA SER A 199 -13.62 18.89 8.96
C SER A 199 -13.05 18.75 7.54
N ASN A 200 -11.75 18.49 7.42
CA ASN A 200 -11.09 18.37 6.11
C ASN A 200 -11.61 17.19 5.28
N GLU A 201 -12.26 16.23 5.92
CA GLU A 201 -12.86 15.04 5.32
C GLU A 201 -14.21 15.31 4.64
N THR A 202 -14.82 16.47 4.89
CA THR A 202 -16.19 16.82 4.45
C THR A 202 -16.35 16.64 2.93
N LEU A 203 -15.42 17.16 2.13
CA LEU A 203 -15.49 17.07 0.66
C LEU A 203 -15.36 15.63 0.16
N ASN A 204 -14.50 14.82 0.78
CA ASN A 204 -14.29 13.43 0.38
C ASN A 204 -15.51 12.57 0.67
N LEU A 205 -16.14 12.75 1.84
CA LEU A 205 -17.39 12.08 2.19
C LEU A 205 -18.53 12.47 1.24
N LEU A 206 -18.60 13.75 0.86
CA LEU A 206 -19.59 14.27 -0.08
C LEU A 206 -19.43 13.68 -1.48
N LYS A 207 -18.20 13.57 -1.99
CA LYS A 207 -17.91 12.89 -3.28
C LYS A 207 -18.31 11.42 -3.27
N LYS A 208 -18.01 10.71 -2.18
CA LYS A 208 -18.41 9.30 -2.01
C LYS A 208 -19.92 9.16 -1.92
N LEU A 209 -20.59 10.05 -1.19
CA LEU A 209 -22.06 10.09 -1.15
C LEU A 209 -22.63 10.33 -2.54
N HIS A 210 -22.09 11.28 -3.31
CA HIS A 210 -22.55 11.58 -4.67
C HIS A 210 -22.46 10.38 -5.62
N ALA A 211 -21.45 9.52 -5.45
CA ALA A 211 -21.33 8.29 -6.22
C ALA A 211 -22.47 7.28 -5.95
N LYS A 212 -23.11 7.37 -4.78
CA LYS A 212 -24.21 6.49 -4.36
C LYS A 212 -25.59 7.15 -4.50
N ASP A 213 -25.70 8.41 -4.12
CA ASP A 213 -26.89 9.25 -4.17
C ASP A 213 -26.51 10.69 -4.53
N ALA A 214 -26.63 11.04 -5.81
CA ALA A 214 -26.24 12.34 -6.32
C ALA A 214 -27.12 13.48 -5.81
N LEU A 215 -28.43 13.23 -5.65
CA LEU A 215 -29.39 14.28 -5.27
C LEU A 215 -29.13 14.75 -3.83
N ILE A 216 -29.00 13.79 -2.90
CA ILE A 216 -28.74 14.12 -1.50
C ILE A 216 -27.35 14.76 -1.34
N ALA A 217 -26.36 14.31 -2.13
CA ALA A 217 -25.04 14.89 -2.10
C ALA A 217 -25.01 16.34 -2.62
N ASP A 218 -25.69 16.64 -3.72
CA ASP A 218 -25.74 18.01 -4.28
C ASP A 218 -26.49 18.99 -3.34
N GLU A 219 -27.57 18.54 -2.70
CA GLU A 219 -28.28 19.32 -1.67
C GLU A 219 -27.36 19.64 -0.48
N LEU A 220 -26.66 18.62 0.03
CA LEU A 220 -25.75 18.76 1.15
C LEU A 220 -24.51 19.58 0.79
N ALA A 221 -24.03 19.50 -0.46
CA ALA A 221 -22.94 20.33 -0.98
C ALA A 221 -23.29 21.82 -0.86
N SER A 222 -24.50 22.17 -1.29
CA SER A 222 -25.02 23.53 -1.25
C SER A 222 -25.18 24.02 0.20
N GLU A 223 -25.65 23.16 1.11
CA GLU A 223 -25.71 23.48 2.55
C GLU A 223 -24.32 23.74 3.15
N ILE A 224 -23.33 22.91 2.81
CA ILE A 224 -21.94 23.04 3.29
C ILE A 224 -21.32 24.35 2.80
N VAL A 225 -21.43 24.66 1.50
CA VAL A 225 -20.89 25.89 0.91
C VAL A 225 -21.56 27.12 1.53
N GLY A 226 -22.88 27.08 1.70
CA GLY A 226 -23.62 28.15 2.39
C GLY A 226 -23.10 28.39 3.81
N LYS A 227 -22.86 27.33 4.58
CA LYS A 227 -22.28 27.46 5.93
C LYS A 227 -20.83 27.93 5.92
N LEU A 228 -19.98 27.49 4.98
CA LEU A 228 -18.59 27.96 4.84
C LEU A 228 -18.56 29.46 4.50
N HIS A 229 -19.51 29.90 3.68
CA HIS A 229 -19.69 31.32 3.37
C HIS A 229 -20.16 32.11 4.61
N SER A 230 -21.03 31.57 5.46
CA SER A 230 -21.41 32.23 6.72
C SER A 230 -20.33 32.19 7.80
N ALA A 231 -19.46 31.18 7.80
CA ALA A 231 -18.45 30.99 8.82
C ALA A 231 -17.29 32.00 8.70
N GLY A 232 -16.86 32.62 9.79
CA GLY A 232 -15.72 33.54 9.76
C GLY A 232 -14.39 32.83 9.42
N PHE A 233 -13.56 33.46 8.58
CA PHE A 233 -12.13 33.13 8.49
C PHE A 233 -11.33 33.79 9.62
N ASN A 234 -11.91 34.83 10.23
CA ASN A 234 -11.45 35.53 11.42
C ASN A 234 -12.42 35.28 12.59
N SER A 235 -12.34 34.12 13.25
CA SER A 235 -12.94 34.00 14.59
C SER A 235 -11.95 34.63 15.57
N GLN A 236 -12.40 35.58 16.39
CA GLN A 236 -11.64 36.24 17.48
C GLN A 236 -10.27 35.61 17.76
N ASN A 237 -9.23 36.11 17.06
CA ASN A 237 -7.80 35.78 17.18
C ASN A 237 -7.51 34.45 17.95
N PRO A 238 -7.33 33.30 17.29
CA PRO A 238 -6.61 33.13 16.02
C PRO A 238 -7.46 32.87 14.76
N VAL A 239 -6.84 33.10 13.58
CA VAL A 239 -7.39 32.78 12.25
C VAL A 239 -7.84 31.33 12.16
N ASN A 240 -8.99 31.10 11.54
CA ASN A 240 -9.53 29.76 11.35
C ASN A 240 -8.99 29.11 10.05
N TYR A 241 -7.77 28.57 10.15
CA TYR A 241 -7.08 27.89 9.04
C TYR A 241 -7.85 26.70 8.47
N GLN A 242 -8.66 26.03 9.30
CA GLN A 242 -9.47 24.89 8.90
C GLN A 242 -10.55 25.30 7.90
N ASN A 243 -11.30 26.38 8.19
CA ASN A 243 -12.32 26.90 7.26
C ASN A 243 -11.71 27.38 5.94
N ILE A 244 -10.50 27.95 5.99
CA ILE A 244 -9.76 28.41 4.81
C ILE A 244 -9.39 27.21 3.93
N ASN A 245 -8.74 26.19 4.50
CA ASN A 245 -8.32 24.99 3.77
C ASN A 245 -9.51 24.26 3.14
N ILE A 246 -10.62 24.15 3.88
CA ILE A 246 -11.83 23.51 3.37
C ILE A 246 -12.43 24.33 2.22
N SER A 247 -12.47 25.66 2.35
CA SER A 247 -12.94 26.54 1.27
C SER A 247 -12.08 26.39 0.00
N ILE A 248 -10.75 26.33 0.15
CA ILE A 248 -9.81 26.09 -0.96
C ILE A 248 -10.10 24.75 -1.64
N ASN A 249 -10.31 23.68 -0.87
CA ASN A 249 -10.60 22.36 -1.42
C ASN A 249 -11.90 22.33 -2.24
N PHE A 250 -12.97 22.96 -1.75
CA PHE A 250 -14.25 23.05 -2.47
C PHE A 250 -14.11 23.90 -3.74
N LEU A 251 -13.41 25.03 -3.66
CA LEU A 251 -13.15 25.90 -4.83
C LEU A 251 -12.31 25.19 -5.88
N ASN A 252 -11.25 24.47 -5.48
CA ASN A 252 -10.43 23.68 -6.39
C ASN A 252 -11.23 22.56 -7.07
N GLU A 253 -12.13 21.89 -6.35
CA GLU A 253 -13.01 20.89 -6.96
C GLU A 253 -13.99 21.50 -7.96
N PHE A 254 -14.46 22.73 -7.71
CA PHE A 254 -15.33 23.45 -8.62
C PHE A 254 -14.62 23.88 -9.91
N ILE A 255 -13.38 24.38 -9.80
CA ILE A 255 -12.62 24.89 -10.96
C ILE A 255 -11.84 23.82 -11.73
N ARG A 256 -11.76 22.59 -11.22
CA ARG A 256 -11.09 21.47 -11.87
C ARG A 256 -11.74 21.17 -13.22
N GLU A 257 -10.91 20.85 -14.22
CA GLU A 257 -11.41 20.35 -15.49
C GLU A 257 -12.01 18.95 -15.30
N LYS A 258 -13.29 18.81 -15.64
CA LYS A 258 -14.06 17.58 -15.48
C LYS A 258 -14.21 16.90 -16.84
N ASN A 259 -14.07 15.59 -16.87
CA ASN A 259 -14.34 14.84 -18.10
C ASN A 259 -15.85 14.88 -18.39
N PRO A 260 -16.29 14.94 -19.67
CA PRO A 260 -17.72 15.00 -20.02
C PRO A 260 -18.55 13.80 -19.50
N THR A 261 -17.90 12.69 -19.19
CA THR A 261 -18.50 11.45 -18.68
C THR A 261 -18.38 11.30 -17.15
N GLU A 262 -17.73 12.24 -16.46
CA GLU A 262 -17.49 12.18 -15.02
C GLU A 262 -18.74 12.59 -14.23
N LYS A 263 -19.24 11.71 -13.37
CA LYS A 263 -20.30 12.04 -12.39
C LYS A 263 -19.71 12.83 -11.22
N ALA A 264 -19.55 14.13 -11.41
CA ALA A 264 -19.01 15.03 -10.39
C ALA A 264 -20.10 15.77 -9.62
N LEU A 265 -19.77 16.19 -8.39
CA LEU A 265 -20.60 17.07 -7.57
C LEU A 265 -20.99 18.33 -8.36
N LYS A 266 -22.26 18.72 -8.23
CA LYS A 266 -22.75 20.00 -8.71
C LYS A 266 -22.74 21.01 -7.56
N PHE A 267 -22.28 22.20 -7.88
CA PHE A 267 -22.29 23.33 -6.97
C PHE A 267 -23.06 24.47 -7.62
N ASP A 268 -23.67 25.32 -6.81
CA ASP A 268 -24.25 26.56 -7.30
C ASP A 268 -23.14 27.57 -7.64
N ASP A 269 -23.11 28.02 -8.90
CA ASP A 269 -22.09 28.92 -9.43
C ASP A 269 -22.01 30.24 -8.64
N SER A 270 -23.15 30.77 -8.21
CA SER A 270 -23.21 32.05 -7.49
C SER A 270 -22.61 31.91 -6.09
N GLN A 271 -22.91 30.82 -5.40
CA GLN A 271 -22.36 30.50 -4.08
C GLN A 271 -20.85 30.28 -4.14
N MET A 272 -20.37 29.54 -5.15
CA MET A 272 -18.93 29.28 -5.31
C MET A 272 -18.15 30.56 -5.64
N ARG A 273 -18.68 31.43 -6.51
CA ARG A 273 -18.07 32.74 -6.79
C ARG A 273 -18.01 33.62 -5.55
N SER A 274 -19.10 33.65 -4.78
CA SER A 274 -19.16 34.40 -3.53
C SER A 274 -18.15 33.89 -2.48
N LEU A 275 -18.00 32.57 -2.34
CA LEU A 275 -16.98 31.97 -1.49
C LEU A 275 -15.56 32.30 -1.96
N ALA A 276 -15.32 32.28 -3.28
CA ALA A 276 -14.04 32.66 -3.88
C ALA A 276 -13.69 34.13 -3.59
N ASP A 277 -14.64 35.04 -3.78
CA ASP A 277 -14.45 36.47 -3.51
C ASP A 277 -14.12 36.72 -2.04
N LYS A 278 -14.81 36.03 -1.13
CA LYS A 278 -14.54 36.10 0.30
C LYS A 278 -13.13 35.61 0.64
N LEU A 279 -12.71 34.48 0.08
CA LEU A 279 -11.38 33.90 0.30
C LEU A 279 -10.27 34.82 -0.24
N ILE A 280 -10.43 35.32 -1.47
CA ILE A 280 -9.46 36.21 -2.10
C ILE A 280 -9.35 37.53 -1.32
N SER A 281 -10.47 38.10 -0.90
CA SER A 281 -10.49 39.32 -0.08
C SER A 281 -9.76 39.11 1.26
N PHE A 282 -9.94 37.94 1.88
CA PHE A 282 -9.24 37.59 3.10
C PHE A 282 -7.71 37.54 2.91
N TYR A 283 -7.21 36.91 1.85
CA TYR A 283 -5.77 36.85 1.58
C TYR A 283 -5.16 38.22 1.28
N LEU A 284 -5.88 39.08 0.56
CA LEU A 284 -5.46 40.45 0.31
C LEU A 284 -5.37 41.26 1.61
N GLN A 285 -6.37 41.17 2.48
CA GLN A 285 -6.42 41.89 3.76
C GLN A 285 -5.41 41.37 4.79
N GLN A 286 -5.17 40.06 4.87
CA GLN A 286 -4.22 39.48 5.83
C GLN A 286 -2.77 39.75 5.44
N ASN A 287 -2.47 39.82 4.14
CA ASN A 287 -1.12 40.12 3.70
C ASN A 287 -0.75 41.58 3.97
N GLU A 288 -1.70 42.52 3.81
CA GLU A 288 -1.55 43.92 4.25
C GLU A 288 -1.25 44.04 5.76
N ASN A 289 -1.74 43.11 6.59
CA ASN A 289 -1.61 43.15 8.05
C ASN A 289 -0.47 42.30 8.65
N ARG A 290 -0.06 41.19 8.03
CA ARG A 290 0.80 40.16 8.65
C ARG A 290 1.87 39.55 7.73
N GLY A 291 1.91 39.87 6.44
CA GLY A 291 3.00 39.51 5.51
C GLY A 291 3.24 38.00 5.24
N TYR A 292 2.35 37.10 5.69
CA TYR A 292 2.68 35.66 5.88
C TYR A 292 1.88 34.65 5.03
N TYR A 293 0.86 35.06 4.26
CA TYR A 293 0.01 34.07 3.57
C TYR A 293 0.52 33.75 2.15
N ASP A 294 0.76 32.46 1.89
CA ASP A 294 1.14 31.95 0.56
C ASP A 294 -0.02 32.08 -0.44
N ALA A 295 -0.09 33.25 -1.07
CA ALA A 295 -1.11 33.60 -2.05
C ALA A 295 -1.08 32.73 -3.32
N TYR A 296 -0.02 31.94 -3.57
CA TYR A 296 0.06 31.07 -4.75
C TYR A 296 -0.94 29.92 -4.69
N SER A 297 -1.26 29.45 -3.48
CA SER A 297 -2.26 28.39 -3.26
C SER A 297 -3.66 28.75 -3.78
N ILE A 298 -3.98 30.04 -3.92
CA ILE A 298 -5.29 30.53 -4.40
C ILE A 298 -5.24 31.20 -5.77
N LEU A 299 -4.07 31.29 -6.41
CA LEU A 299 -3.94 31.92 -7.74
C LEU A 299 -4.81 31.23 -8.81
N PRO A 300 -4.84 29.89 -8.94
CA PRO A 300 -5.71 29.24 -9.92
C PRO A 300 -7.20 29.54 -9.70
N ILE A 301 -7.62 29.67 -8.43
CA ILE A 301 -8.98 30.06 -8.05
C ILE A 301 -9.26 31.49 -8.51
N ALA A 302 -8.34 32.43 -8.25
CA ALA A 302 -8.50 33.81 -8.68
C ALA A 302 -8.50 33.94 -10.21
N GLU A 303 -7.65 33.20 -10.93
CA GLU A 303 -7.59 33.23 -12.39
C GLU A 303 -8.91 32.81 -13.04
N LYS A 304 -9.56 31.76 -12.51
CA LYS A 304 -10.83 31.26 -13.05
C LYS A 304 -12.06 32.02 -12.55
N LEU A 305 -12.06 32.50 -11.30
CA LEU A 305 -13.28 33.05 -10.66
C LEU A 305 -13.25 34.56 -10.43
N ALA A 306 -12.07 35.18 -10.36
CA ALA A 306 -11.91 36.62 -10.11
C ALA A 306 -10.64 37.19 -10.81
N PRO A 307 -10.54 37.11 -12.16
CA PRO A 307 -9.31 37.40 -12.90
C PRO A 307 -8.76 38.81 -12.68
N SER A 308 -9.63 39.79 -12.40
CA SER A 308 -9.26 41.17 -12.09
C SER A 308 -8.42 41.33 -10.81
N ARG A 309 -8.40 40.32 -9.92
CA ARG A 309 -7.68 40.35 -8.64
C ARG A 309 -6.32 39.63 -8.67
N VAL A 310 -6.02 38.92 -9.76
CA VAL A 310 -4.81 38.09 -9.91
C VAL A 310 -3.55 38.93 -9.78
N GLU A 311 -3.49 40.06 -10.48
CA GLU A 311 -2.30 40.91 -10.46
C GLU A 311 -2.04 41.50 -9.07
N ARG A 312 -3.09 41.91 -8.37
CA ARG A 312 -2.98 42.40 -6.99
C ARG A 312 -2.45 41.32 -6.04
N LEU A 313 -2.93 40.06 -6.17
CA LEU A 313 -2.43 38.92 -5.39
C LEU A 313 -0.94 38.64 -5.66
N LYS A 314 -0.52 38.67 -6.93
CA LYS A 314 0.89 38.49 -7.34
C LYS A 314 1.80 39.56 -6.74
N GLN A 315 1.35 40.82 -6.77
CA GLN A 315 2.07 41.95 -6.19
C GLN A 315 2.24 41.80 -4.66
N THR A 316 1.26 41.23 -3.98
CA THR A 316 1.31 41.14 -2.51
C THR A 316 2.39 40.16 -2.01
N ARG A 317 2.82 39.15 -2.80
CA ARG A 317 3.96 38.29 -2.45
C ARG A 317 5.31 38.94 -2.78
N ARG A 318 5.42 39.64 -3.91
CA ARG A 318 6.65 40.34 -4.31
C ARG A 318 7.11 41.32 -3.23
N ASN A 319 6.15 41.89 -2.50
CA ASN A 319 6.39 42.84 -1.42
C ASN A 319 6.49 42.17 -0.03
N SER A 320 6.50 40.83 0.08
CA SER A 320 6.59 40.12 1.36
C SER A 320 8.04 40.09 1.87
N PRO A 321 8.33 40.48 3.14
CA PRO A 321 9.69 40.58 3.68
C PRO A 321 10.48 39.26 3.84
N ARG A 322 9.92 38.11 3.48
CA ARG A 322 10.51 36.77 3.72
C ARG A 322 10.79 35.96 2.45
N HIS A 323 10.93 36.61 1.30
CA HIS A 323 11.38 35.97 0.07
C HIS A 323 12.82 35.43 0.27
N GLY A 324 13.00 34.11 0.34
CA GLY A 324 14.33 33.44 0.39
C GLY A 324 14.65 32.53 1.59
N ILE A 325 13.70 32.20 2.47
CA ILE A 325 14.01 31.47 3.74
C ILE A 325 13.82 29.92 3.66
N TYR A 326 13.34 29.36 2.55
CA TYR A 326 13.18 27.88 2.41
C TYR A 326 13.76 27.32 1.11
N SER A 327 14.72 26.39 1.29
CA SER A 327 15.37 25.46 0.34
C SER A 327 16.46 26.02 -0.59
N ASP A 328 17.69 25.47 -0.44
CA ASP A 328 18.81 25.46 -1.41
C ASP A 328 18.46 24.67 -2.70
N TYR A 329 17.22 24.77 -3.16
CA TYR A 329 16.84 24.26 -4.47
C TYR A 329 17.17 25.36 -5.49
N ASP A 330 18.29 25.20 -6.20
CA ASP A 330 18.59 26.05 -7.34
C ASP A 330 17.63 25.68 -8.50
N PRO A 331 16.69 26.56 -8.88
CA PRO A 331 15.74 26.28 -9.95
C PRO A 331 16.42 26.08 -11.30
N GLU A 332 17.64 26.57 -11.50
CA GLU A 332 18.40 26.39 -12.74
C GLU A 332 18.95 24.97 -12.87
N VAL A 333 19.46 24.38 -11.79
CA VAL A 333 19.86 22.96 -11.76
C VAL A 333 18.65 22.05 -12.02
N GLY A 334 17.52 22.36 -11.41
CA GLY A 334 16.26 21.64 -11.64
C GLY A 334 15.78 21.68 -13.10
N LYS A 335 15.90 22.83 -13.78
CA LYS A 335 15.58 22.93 -15.22
C LYS A 335 16.56 22.14 -16.09
N LEU A 336 17.84 22.18 -15.74
CA LEU A 336 18.91 21.51 -16.48
C LEU A 336 18.76 19.97 -16.44
N LEU A 337 18.42 19.41 -15.28
CA LEU A 337 18.32 17.96 -15.08
C LEU A 337 17.03 17.35 -15.64
N ASN A 338 15.94 18.12 -15.64
CA ASN A 338 14.61 17.69 -16.08
C ASN A 338 14.26 18.06 -17.53
N GLY A 339 15.08 18.88 -18.20
CA GLY A 339 14.88 19.26 -19.60
C GLY A 339 15.40 18.24 -20.61
N GLU A 340 15.15 18.53 -21.90
CA GLU A 340 15.70 17.78 -23.05
C GLU A 340 17.20 18.03 -23.30
N THR A 341 17.88 18.69 -22.36
CA THR A 341 19.30 19.08 -22.44
C THR A 341 20.18 17.89 -22.82
N THR A 342 21.06 18.07 -23.80
CA THR A 342 21.97 17.01 -24.27
C THR A 342 23.11 16.78 -23.28
N ALA A 343 23.81 15.65 -23.40
CA ALA A 343 24.96 15.35 -22.54
C ALA A 343 26.04 16.44 -22.65
N GLU A 344 26.35 16.93 -23.85
CA GLU A 344 27.34 17.99 -24.09
C GLU A 344 26.94 19.31 -23.44
N GLN A 345 25.64 19.65 -23.48
CA GLN A 345 25.11 20.84 -22.84
C GLN A 345 25.19 20.74 -21.32
N LEU A 346 24.91 19.56 -20.75
CA LEU A 346 25.09 19.29 -19.32
C LEU A 346 26.56 19.46 -18.90
N LEU A 347 27.49 18.84 -19.63
CA LEU A 347 28.93 18.93 -19.35
C LEU A 347 29.46 20.37 -19.43
N SER A 348 29.01 21.13 -20.43
CA SER A 348 29.39 22.53 -20.60
C SER A 348 28.84 23.43 -19.48
N ALA A 349 27.67 23.08 -18.92
CA ALA A 349 27.05 23.82 -17.84
C ALA A 349 27.60 23.44 -16.45
N ALA A 350 28.10 22.21 -16.27
CA ALA A 350 28.54 21.67 -14.97
C ALA A 350 29.53 22.59 -14.24
N LYS A 351 30.52 23.13 -14.95
CA LYS A 351 31.55 24.03 -14.36
C LYS A 351 30.97 25.28 -13.70
N LYS A 352 29.75 25.70 -14.05
CA LYS A 352 29.07 26.89 -13.52
C LYS A 352 28.40 26.68 -12.17
N PHE A 353 28.21 25.43 -11.74
CA PHE A 353 27.49 25.09 -10.50
C PHE A 353 28.43 24.68 -9.34
N PRO A 354 27.97 24.71 -8.08
CA PRO A 354 28.71 24.19 -6.93
C PRO A 354 28.95 22.68 -7.01
N VAL A 355 29.97 22.17 -6.28
CA VAL A 355 30.38 20.76 -6.30
C VAL A 355 29.23 19.79 -6.00
N SER A 356 28.35 20.14 -5.04
CA SER A 356 27.16 19.34 -4.69
C SER A 356 26.20 19.16 -5.87
N SER A 357 26.07 20.17 -6.74
CA SER A 357 25.23 20.11 -7.94
C SER A 357 25.96 19.49 -9.14
N ARG A 358 27.28 19.68 -9.25
CA ARG A 358 28.11 19.10 -10.32
C ARG A 358 28.00 17.58 -10.39
N ARG A 359 28.02 16.92 -9.24
CA ARG A 359 27.86 15.46 -9.14
C ARG A 359 26.63 14.97 -9.89
N GLN A 360 25.47 15.57 -9.63
CA GLN A 360 24.21 15.20 -10.27
C GLN A 360 24.21 15.49 -11.78
N ILE A 361 24.88 16.57 -12.20
CA ILE A 361 24.99 16.94 -13.62
C ILE A 361 25.85 15.94 -14.38
N TYR A 362 27.00 15.53 -13.83
CA TYR A 362 27.89 14.54 -14.44
C TYR A 362 27.23 13.15 -14.52
N GLN A 363 26.57 12.72 -13.45
CA GLN A 363 25.76 11.50 -13.45
C GLN A 363 24.68 11.54 -14.55
N ARG A 364 23.94 12.65 -14.66
CA ARG A 364 22.89 12.80 -15.68
C ARG A 364 23.45 12.80 -17.10
N ALA A 365 24.62 13.42 -17.31
CA ALA A 365 25.29 13.43 -18.61
C ALA A 365 25.77 12.02 -19.00
N ALA A 366 26.45 11.31 -18.09
CA ALA A 366 26.89 9.93 -18.31
C ALA A 366 25.69 9.00 -18.63
N ASN A 367 24.60 9.10 -17.88
CA ASN A 367 23.40 8.30 -18.13
C ASN A 367 22.75 8.58 -19.49
N LYS A 368 22.77 9.84 -19.97
CA LYS A 368 22.27 10.19 -21.31
C LYS A 368 23.14 9.60 -22.42
N LEU A 369 24.46 9.61 -22.26
CA LEU A 369 25.38 8.99 -23.22
C LEU A 369 25.21 7.48 -23.26
N ALA A 370 25.09 6.83 -22.10
CA ALA A 370 24.81 5.41 -22.02
C ALA A 370 23.47 5.05 -22.69
N GLN A 371 22.41 5.86 -22.52
CA GLN A 371 21.13 5.68 -23.22
C GLN A 371 21.26 5.78 -24.76
N GLN A 372 22.22 6.57 -25.25
CA GLN A 372 22.54 6.69 -26.67
C GLN A 372 23.47 5.56 -27.17
N GLY A 373 23.93 4.68 -26.27
CA GLY A 373 24.85 3.58 -26.57
C GLY A 373 26.33 3.92 -26.44
N ASP A 374 26.68 5.15 -26.03
CA ASP A 374 28.06 5.59 -25.84
C ASP A 374 28.52 5.39 -24.38
N ILE A 375 28.65 4.11 -24.00
CA ILE A 375 29.04 3.72 -22.65
C ILE A 375 30.49 4.08 -22.32
N ASN A 376 31.38 4.07 -23.32
CA ASN A 376 32.79 4.39 -23.13
C ASN A 376 32.95 5.84 -22.70
N ARG A 377 32.28 6.77 -23.39
CA ARG A 377 32.33 8.18 -23.04
C ARG A 377 31.61 8.49 -21.74
N ALA A 378 30.53 7.76 -21.44
CA ALA A 378 29.87 7.85 -20.13
C ALA A 378 30.82 7.46 -18.99
N THR A 379 31.59 6.39 -19.17
CA THR A 379 32.60 5.90 -18.22
C THR A 379 33.76 6.88 -18.06
N GLU A 380 34.24 7.46 -19.17
CA GLU A 380 35.28 8.50 -19.16
C GLU A 380 34.85 9.73 -18.36
N ILE A 381 33.62 10.22 -18.55
CA ILE A 381 33.09 11.36 -17.77
C ILE A 381 33.10 11.08 -16.28
N LEU A 382 32.73 9.86 -15.86
CA LEU A 382 32.75 9.50 -14.45
C LEU A 382 34.19 9.40 -13.95
N THR A 383 35.08 8.75 -14.70
CA THR A 383 36.50 8.59 -14.34
C THR A 383 37.22 9.94 -14.21
N ASP A 384 36.87 10.92 -15.05
CA ASP A 384 37.48 12.26 -15.04
C ASP A 384 37.00 13.16 -13.88
N ASN A 385 35.88 12.83 -13.24
CA ASN A 385 35.20 13.73 -12.29
C ASN A 385 34.92 13.12 -10.92
N PHE A 386 35.23 11.83 -10.74
CA PHE A 386 35.06 11.09 -9.49
C PHE A 386 36.31 10.27 -9.21
N ASP A 387 36.65 10.08 -7.94
CA ASP A 387 37.80 9.29 -7.48
C ASP A 387 37.35 8.23 -6.45
N ASP A 388 38.19 7.21 -6.25
CA ASP A 388 38.06 6.17 -5.21
C ASP A 388 36.65 5.55 -5.12
N ASP A 389 36.12 5.41 -3.90
CA ASP A 389 34.80 4.83 -3.61
C ASP A 389 33.66 5.54 -4.35
N ALA A 390 33.79 6.85 -4.60
CA ALA A 390 32.78 7.60 -5.31
C ALA A 390 32.75 7.18 -6.79
N LEU A 391 33.90 6.99 -7.42
CA LEU A 391 33.98 6.51 -8.80
C LEU A 391 33.40 5.09 -8.92
N GLU A 392 33.81 4.17 -8.04
CA GLU A 392 33.31 2.79 -8.07
C GLU A 392 31.77 2.74 -7.97
N GLN A 393 31.20 3.52 -7.05
CA GLN A 393 29.74 3.62 -6.91
C GLN A 393 29.06 4.21 -8.16
N GLU A 394 29.63 5.25 -8.78
CA GLU A 394 29.04 5.84 -9.98
C GLU A 394 29.13 4.91 -11.19
N ILE A 395 30.24 4.19 -11.37
CA ILE A 395 30.39 3.18 -12.42
C ILE A 395 29.40 2.04 -12.20
N HIS A 396 29.25 1.56 -10.97
CA HIS A 396 28.25 0.54 -10.64
C HIS A 396 26.82 1.01 -10.98
N ASN A 397 26.48 2.25 -10.64
CA ASN A 397 25.18 2.85 -10.96
C ASN A 397 24.97 2.99 -12.48
N LEU A 398 25.99 3.44 -13.22
CA LEU A 398 25.95 3.59 -14.67
C LEU A 398 25.71 2.24 -15.35
N ASN A 399 26.50 1.22 -14.98
CA ASN A 399 26.39 -0.12 -15.54
C ASN A 399 25.04 -0.75 -15.22
N SER A 400 24.53 -0.57 -13.99
CA SER A 400 23.19 -1.00 -13.61
C SER A 400 22.13 -0.35 -14.50
N GLN A 401 22.14 0.98 -14.67
CA GLN A 401 21.17 1.67 -15.53
C GLN A 401 21.29 1.27 -17.00
N TYR A 402 22.51 1.11 -17.51
CA TYR A 402 22.75 0.69 -18.88
C TYR A 402 22.24 -0.73 -19.12
N SER A 403 22.43 -1.65 -18.17
CA SER A 403 21.86 -3.01 -18.24
C SER A 403 20.33 -2.98 -18.36
N TYR A 404 19.64 -2.14 -17.58
CA TYR A 404 18.18 -1.97 -17.68
C TYR A 404 17.74 -1.39 -19.04
N ASN A 405 18.52 -0.48 -19.62
CA ASN A 405 18.24 0.06 -20.96
C ASN A 405 18.39 -1.02 -22.03
N LEU A 406 19.46 -1.83 -21.97
CA LEU A 406 19.68 -2.97 -22.87
C LEU A 406 18.54 -4.00 -22.76
N ILE A 407 18.14 -4.34 -21.53
CA ILE A 407 16.98 -5.22 -21.26
C ILE A 407 15.71 -4.66 -21.89
N SER A 408 15.41 -3.38 -21.65
CA SER A 408 14.21 -2.72 -22.18
C SER A 408 14.22 -2.67 -23.72
N ALA A 409 15.38 -2.47 -24.32
CA ALA A 409 15.57 -2.51 -25.77
C ALA A 409 15.50 -3.93 -26.36
N GLY A 410 15.49 -4.98 -25.53
CA GLY A 410 15.53 -6.38 -25.98
C GLY A 410 16.91 -6.89 -26.35
N LYS A 411 17.97 -6.15 -26.03
CA LYS A 411 19.37 -6.52 -26.26
C LYS A 411 19.87 -7.43 -25.13
N PHE A 412 19.20 -8.56 -24.95
CA PHE A 412 19.37 -9.42 -23.78
C PHE A 412 20.79 -9.99 -23.63
N ALA A 413 21.43 -10.42 -24.73
CA ALA A 413 22.79 -10.95 -24.70
C ALA A 413 23.86 -9.87 -24.42
N GLU A 414 23.60 -8.60 -24.78
CA GLU A 414 24.46 -7.48 -24.37
C GLU A 414 24.27 -7.17 -22.89
N ALA A 415 23.02 -7.15 -22.41
CA ALA A 415 22.71 -6.94 -20.99
C ALA A 415 23.34 -8.03 -20.11
N GLU A 416 23.21 -9.29 -20.51
CA GLU A 416 23.77 -10.44 -19.79
C GLU A 416 25.29 -10.34 -19.64
N ARG A 417 26.01 -10.01 -20.72
CA ARG A 417 27.47 -9.82 -20.68
C ARG A 417 27.88 -8.72 -19.71
N LEU A 418 27.15 -7.61 -19.68
CA LEU A 418 27.41 -6.52 -18.74
C LEU A 418 27.11 -6.94 -17.29
N ILE A 419 26.04 -7.71 -17.07
CA ILE A 419 25.67 -8.23 -15.75
C ILE A 419 26.72 -9.23 -15.23
N ASP A 420 27.34 -10.02 -16.11
CA ASP A 420 28.42 -10.94 -15.74
C ASP A 420 29.64 -10.22 -15.11
N GLU A 421 29.77 -8.90 -15.29
CA GLU A 421 30.81 -8.06 -14.67
C GLU A 421 30.41 -7.49 -13.30
N PHE A 422 29.14 -7.61 -12.89
CA PHE A 422 28.67 -7.04 -11.63
C PHE A 422 29.26 -7.78 -10.42
N PRO A 423 29.41 -7.12 -9.26
CA PRO A 423 29.66 -7.80 -8.00
C PRO A 423 28.62 -8.90 -7.74
N GLU A 424 29.03 -10.01 -7.11
CA GLU A 424 28.21 -11.23 -6.96
C GLU A 424 26.83 -10.96 -6.35
N ASN A 425 26.77 -10.15 -5.29
CA ASN A 425 25.54 -9.74 -4.62
C ASN A 425 24.54 -9.01 -5.55
N SER A 426 25.03 -8.11 -6.41
CA SER A 426 24.21 -7.39 -7.39
C SER A 426 23.91 -8.24 -8.63
N ARG A 427 24.81 -9.18 -8.97
CA ARG A 427 24.71 -10.05 -10.14
C ARG A 427 23.52 -11.00 -10.05
N VAL A 428 23.30 -11.63 -8.90
CA VAL A 428 22.14 -12.53 -8.69
C VAL A 428 20.82 -11.81 -9.00
N ASN A 429 20.62 -10.64 -8.40
CA ASN A 429 19.40 -9.84 -8.58
C ASN A 429 19.22 -9.37 -10.03
N ALA A 430 20.31 -8.95 -10.69
CA ALA A 430 20.28 -8.50 -12.07
C ALA A 430 19.94 -9.65 -13.05
N LEU A 431 20.50 -10.85 -12.83
CA LEU A 431 20.17 -12.04 -13.62
C LEU A 431 18.71 -12.47 -13.43
N ILE A 432 18.18 -12.42 -12.20
CA ILE A 432 16.76 -12.69 -11.93
C ILE A 432 15.86 -11.69 -12.68
N ASN A 433 16.20 -10.40 -12.67
CA ASN A 433 15.45 -9.38 -13.39
C ASN A 433 15.49 -9.60 -14.92
N LEU A 434 16.69 -9.88 -15.45
CA LEU A 434 16.91 -10.19 -16.86
C LEU A 434 16.04 -11.39 -17.29
N ALA A 435 16.10 -12.51 -16.56
CA ALA A 435 15.33 -13.71 -16.87
C ALA A 435 13.81 -13.45 -16.87
N ASN A 436 13.31 -12.75 -15.84
CA ASN A 436 11.90 -12.37 -15.78
C ASN A 436 11.51 -11.51 -16.99
N THR A 437 12.31 -10.51 -17.36
CA THR A 437 11.99 -9.62 -18.48
C THR A 437 12.03 -10.35 -19.83
N ILE A 438 13.05 -11.20 -20.04
CA ILE A 438 13.17 -12.09 -21.19
C ILE A 438 11.88 -12.92 -21.36
N TYR A 439 11.44 -13.58 -20.30
CA TYR A 439 10.23 -14.41 -20.30
C TYR A 439 8.95 -13.61 -20.58
N HIS A 440 8.77 -12.45 -19.93
CA HIS A 440 7.56 -11.64 -20.11
C HIS A 440 7.45 -10.99 -21.49
N LYS A 441 8.58 -10.77 -22.19
CA LYS A 441 8.57 -10.20 -23.55
C LYS A 441 8.02 -11.18 -24.59
N ASN A 442 8.37 -12.46 -24.51
CA ASN A 442 7.76 -13.54 -25.30
C ASN A 442 7.90 -14.87 -24.56
N ARG A 443 6.81 -15.33 -23.93
CA ARG A 443 6.84 -16.48 -23.02
C ARG A 443 7.26 -17.78 -23.71
N GLU A 444 6.73 -18.04 -24.90
CA GLU A 444 6.97 -19.30 -25.60
C GLU A 444 8.38 -19.36 -26.18
N GLU A 445 8.79 -18.32 -26.92
CA GLU A 445 10.10 -18.31 -27.59
C GLU A 445 11.26 -18.14 -26.61
N ASN A 446 11.08 -17.35 -25.55
CA ASN A 446 12.19 -16.99 -24.67
C ASN A 446 12.31 -17.87 -23.42
N LYS A 447 11.41 -18.84 -23.20
CA LYS A 447 11.40 -19.67 -21.99
C LYS A 447 12.76 -20.32 -21.73
N SER A 448 13.31 -21.02 -22.73
CA SER A 448 14.58 -21.74 -22.59
C SER A 448 15.74 -20.79 -22.25
N TYR A 449 15.74 -19.59 -22.83
CA TYR A 449 16.78 -18.60 -22.54
C TYR A 449 16.63 -18.01 -21.14
N ALA A 450 15.40 -17.66 -20.72
CA ALA A 450 15.14 -17.20 -19.36
C ALA A 450 15.54 -18.24 -18.30
N VAL A 451 15.26 -19.53 -18.55
CA VAL A 451 15.69 -20.64 -17.69
C VAL A 451 17.22 -20.73 -17.63
N ALA A 452 17.93 -20.58 -18.76
CA ALA A 452 19.39 -20.59 -18.77
C ALA A 452 19.99 -19.43 -17.94
N VAL A 453 19.41 -18.22 -18.04
CA VAL A 453 19.82 -17.06 -17.25
C VAL A 453 19.55 -17.29 -15.75
N LEU A 454 18.41 -17.88 -15.37
CA LEU A 454 18.18 -18.27 -13.98
C LEU A 454 19.15 -19.37 -13.51
N GLY A 455 19.57 -20.26 -14.40
CA GLY A 455 20.60 -21.26 -14.13
C GLY A 455 21.92 -20.60 -13.73
N LYS A 456 22.32 -19.51 -14.41
CA LYS A 456 23.48 -18.70 -14.01
C LYS A 456 23.30 -18.08 -12.63
N ALA A 457 22.15 -17.47 -12.35
CA ALA A 457 21.87 -16.90 -11.03
C ALA A 457 21.94 -17.98 -9.94
N ARG A 458 21.42 -19.17 -10.23
CA ARG A 458 21.41 -20.31 -9.32
C ARG A 458 22.81 -20.84 -9.00
N ALA A 459 23.72 -20.82 -9.97
CA ALA A 459 25.10 -21.25 -9.80
C ALA A 459 25.92 -20.35 -8.86
N LEU A 460 25.45 -19.12 -8.58
CA LEU A 460 26.08 -18.16 -7.68
C LEU A 460 25.58 -18.30 -6.23
N VAL A 461 24.60 -19.17 -5.96
CA VAL A 461 23.98 -19.28 -4.64
C VAL A 461 24.15 -20.71 -4.12
N SER A 462 24.41 -20.85 -2.82
CA SER A 462 24.53 -22.15 -2.16
C SER A 462 23.21 -22.94 -2.19
N ASP A 463 23.32 -24.26 -2.34
CA ASP A 463 22.19 -25.20 -2.19
C ASP A 463 21.72 -25.32 -0.75
N LYS A 464 22.59 -24.99 0.20
CA LYS A 464 22.37 -25.04 1.63
C LYS A 464 22.70 -23.67 2.20
N PRO A 465 21.73 -22.74 2.20
CA PRO A 465 21.98 -21.39 2.69
C PRO A 465 22.38 -21.43 4.16
N GLU A 466 23.50 -20.80 4.51
CA GLU A 466 24.03 -20.77 5.89
C GLU A 466 23.61 -19.51 6.65
N ASP A 467 23.16 -18.48 5.93
CA ASP A 467 22.65 -17.23 6.50
C ASP A 467 21.37 -16.70 5.83
N THR A 468 20.82 -15.63 6.40
CA THR A 468 19.60 -14.97 5.94
C THR A 468 19.71 -14.42 4.52
N THR A 469 20.90 -13.97 4.11
CA THR A 469 21.15 -13.39 2.79
C THR A 469 21.14 -14.48 1.73
N GLU A 470 21.83 -15.59 1.99
CA GLU A 470 21.84 -16.76 1.10
C GLU A 470 20.45 -17.37 0.95
N MET A 471 19.70 -17.52 2.06
CA MET A 471 18.33 -18.02 2.01
C MET A 471 17.44 -17.07 1.19
N SER A 472 17.55 -15.75 1.41
CA SER A 472 16.80 -14.75 0.65
C SER A 472 17.12 -14.82 -0.85
N ASN A 473 18.39 -14.90 -1.23
CA ASN A 473 18.80 -15.01 -2.63
C ASN A 473 18.24 -16.28 -3.28
N LEU A 474 18.34 -17.43 -2.60
CA LEU A 474 17.79 -18.69 -3.09
C LEU A 474 16.26 -18.61 -3.24
N MET A 475 15.57 -18.02 -2.27
CA MET A 475 14.12 -17.84 -2.32
C MET A 475 13.65 -16.91 -3.44
N GLN A 476 14.42 -15.87 -3.75
CA GLN A 476 14.15 -15.02 -4.92
C GLN A 476 14.31 -15.78 -6.24
N ILE A 477 15.33 -16.64 -6.34
CA ILE A 477 15.52 -17.54 -7.50
C ILE A 477 14.35 -18.52 -7.62
N ILE A 478 13.93 -19.15 -6.52
CA ILE A 478 12.76 -20.04 -6.47
C ILE A 478 11.50 -19.28 -6.90
N SER A 479 11.30 -18.03 -6.45
CA SER A 479 10.18 -17.18 -6.84
C SER A 479 10.17 -16.86 -8.35
N ALA A 480 11.34 -16.66 -8.95
CA ALA A 480 11.49 -16.46 -10.38
C ALA A 480 11.21 -17.74 -11.18
N TYR A 481 11.76 -18.88 -10.76
CA TYR A 481 11.41 -20.18 -11.33
C TYR A 481 9.92 -20.47 -11.18
N GLY A 482 9.27 -20.08 -10.09
CA GLY A 482 7.83 -20.29 -9.91
C GLY A 482 6.97 -19.61 -10.97
N THR A 483 7.51 -18.61 -11.67
CA THR A 483 6.85 -17.93 -12.79
C THR A 483 7.23 -18.53 -14.16
N ILE A 484 8.50 -18.96 -14.30
CA ILE A 484 9.09 -19.37 -15.59
C ILE A 484 9.07 -20.89 -15.78
N GLU A 485 9.48 -21.65 -14.76
CA GLU A 485 9.59 -23.12 -14.76
C GLU A 485 9.17 -23.68 -13.38
N PRO A 486 7.86 -23.83 -13.12
CA PRO A 486 7.35 -24.19 -11.79
C PRO A 486 7.89 -25.52 -11.25
N VAL A 487 8.17 -26.49 -12.12
CA VAL A 487 8.73 -27.80 -11.72
C VAL A 487 10.08 -27.62 -11.03
N GLU A 488 10.92 -26.73 -11.54
CA GLU A 488 12.23 -26.43 -10.98
C GLU A 488 12.13 -25.66 -9.66
N ALA A 489 11.17 -24.75 -9.55
CA ALA A 489 10.89 -24.08 -8.28
C ALA A 489 10.49 -25.06 -7.17
N PHE A 490 9.63 -26.04 -7.46
CA PHE A 490 9.31 -27.10 -6.49
C PHE A 490 10.56 -27.90 -6.10
N ARG A 491 11.37 -28.30 -7.08
CA ARG A 491 12.61 -29.07 -6.87
C ARG A 491 13.59 -28.35 -5.94
N LEU A 492 13.66 -27.02 -6.05
CA LEU A 492 14.54 -26.18 -5.23
C LEU A 492 13.94 -25.85 -3.86
N PHE A 493 12.62 -25.71 -3.75
CA PHE A 493 11.96 -25.33 -2.51
C PHE A 493 11.80 -26.52 -1.54
N GLU A 494 11.44 -27.70 -2.05
CA GLU A 494 11.18 -28.91 -1.25
C GLU A 494 12.30 -29.23 -0.23
N PRO A 495 13.60 -29.23 -0.63
CA PRO A 495 14.70 -29.54 0.28
C PRO A 495 14.94 -28.49 1.37
N LEU A 496 14.36 -27.28 1.24
CA LEU A 496 14.52 -26.22 2.24
C LEU A 496 13.56 -26.38 3.42
N ILE A 497 12.45 -27.12 3.26
CA ILE A 497 11.45 -27.29 4.31
C ILE A 497 12.06 -27.90 5.60
N PRO A 498 12.89 -28.96 5.57
CA PRO A 498 13.55 -29.46 6.77
C PRO A 498 14.40 -28.41 7.49
N GLN A 499 15.20 -27.62 6.75
CA GLN A 499 16.02 -26.55 7.33
C GLN A 499 15.14 -25.45 7.94
N ILE A 500 14.07 -25.05 7.25
CA ILE A 500 13.11 -24.06 7.76
C ILE A 500 12.43 -24.57 9.03
N ASN A 501 12.08 -25.87 9.09
CA ASN A 501 11.51 -26.48 10.29
C ASN A 501 12.52 -26.42 11.45
N GLU A 502 13.78 -26.80 11.23
CA GLU A 502 14.83 -26.74 12.25
C GLU A 502 15.03 -25.31 12.79
N LEU A 503 15.15 -24.33 11.89
CA LEU A 503 15.28 -22.92 12.26
C LEU A 503 14.07 -22.43 13.05
N SER A 504 12.86 -22.81 12.64
CA SER A 504 11.62 -22.41 13.31
C SER A 504 11.49 -23.03 14.71
N GLU A 505 11.89 -24.29 14.89
CA GLU A 505 11.93 -24.92 16.22
C GLU A 505 12.96 -24.25 17.13
N ALA A 506 14.17 -23.99 16.62
CA ALA A 506 15.20 -23.27 17.37
C ALA A 506 14.75 -21.86 17.75
N ALA A 507 14.06 -21.16 16.83
CA ALA A 507 13.49 -19.85 17.06
C ALA A 507 12.52 -19.83 18.24
N VAL A 508 11.63 -20.82 18.35
CA VAL A 508 10.67 -20.91 19.45
C VAL A 508 11.38 -21.09 20.79
N ILE A 509 12.44 -21.91 20.83
CA ILE A 509 13.22 -22.13 22.05
C ILE A 509 13.92 -20.84 22.48
N ILE A 510 14.64 -20.18 21.57
CA ILE A 510 15.40 -18.95 21.86
C ILE A 510 14.46 -17.81 22.26
N ASN A 511 13.45 -17.54 21.44
CA ASN A 511 12.49 -16.45 21.70
C ASN A 511 11.64 -16.73 22.96
N GLY A 512 11.27 -17.99 23.19
CA GLY A 512 10.58 -18.41 24.41
C GLY A 512 11.44 -18.18 25.66
N PHE A 513 12.73 -18.51 25.60
CA PHE A 513 13.67 -18.26 26.70
C PHE A 513 13.87 -16.76 26.96
N GLN A 514 14.01 -15.96 25.90
CA GLN A 514 14.14 -14.50 25.98
C GLN A 514 12.84 -13.78 26.36
N ARG A 515 11.72 -14.53 26.47
CA ARG A 515 10.37 -13.98 26.68
C ARG A 515 10.01 -12.92 25.63
N ASN A 516 10.39 -13.16 24.38
CA ASN A 516 10.02 -12.32 23.25
C ASN A 516 8.53 -12.50 22.94
N SER A 517 7.78 -11.39 22.86
CA SER A 517 6.32 -11.36 22.76
C SER A 517 5.74 -11.97 21.49
N ASN A 518 6.58 -12.30 20.50
CA ASN A 518 6.21 -12.96 19.26
C ASN A 518 6.01 -14.48 19.40
N ILE A 519 6.55 -15.10 20.45
CA ILE A 519 6.20 -16.46 20.88
C ILE A 519 5.32 -16.32 22.10
N ARG A 520 4.33 -17.21 22.31
CA ARG A 520 3.65 -17.43 23.59
C ARG A 520 3.26 -18.89 23.71
N GLN A 521 3.40 -19.49 24.89
CA GLN A 521 3.04 -20.90 25.16
C GLN A 521 3.67 -21.91 24.16
N GLY A 522 4.86 -21.58 23.64
CA GLY A 522 5.57 -22.38 22.65
C GLY A 522 4.93 -22.37 21.26
N GLU A 523 4.17 -21.33 20.92
CA GLU A 523 3.53 -21.09 19.63
C GLU A 523 3.86 -19.66 19.18
N PHE A 524 4.09 -19.43 17.89
CA PHE A 524 4.21 -18.05 17.39
C PHE A 524 2.86 -17.35 17.40
N VAL A 525 2.85 -16.07 17.77
CA VAL A 525 1.68 -15.21 17.60
C VAL A 525 1.52 -14.90 16.12
N ILE A 526 0.39 -15.30 15.53
CA ILE A 526 0.02 -14.98 14.16
C ILE A 526 -0.41 -13.51 14.12
N ASN A 527 0.14 -12.73 13.18
CA ASN A 527 -0.31 -11.37 12.89
C ASN A 527 -0.49 -11.17 11.37
N ASN A 528 -1.00 -10.00 10.95
CA ASN A 528 -1.18 -9.67 9.52
C ASN A 528 0.14 -9.54 8.72
N GLY A 529 1.31 -9.70 9.36
CA GLY A 529 2.62 -9.80 8.70
C GLY A 529 3.20 -11.22 8.77
N ASN A 530 4.45 -11.38 8.35
CA ASN A 530 5.19 -12.63 8.50
C ASN A 530 5.84 -12.67 9.90
N SER A 531 5.18 -13.31 10.86
CA SER A 531 5.60 -13.35 12.28
C SER A 531 6.65 -14.44 12.59
N TRP A 532 7.00 -15.25 11.60
CA TRP A 532 7.77 -16.50 11.72
C TRP A 532 9.28 -16.32 11.86
N GLY A 533 9.75 -15.07 11.87
CA GLY A 533 11.16 -14.74 11.72
C GLY A 533 11.55 -14.78 10.25
N PHE A 534 11.98 -13.64 9.71
CA PHE A 534 12.57 -13.56 8.38
C PHE A 534 13.95 -14.23 8.41
N TYR A 535 13.99 -15.55 8.38
CA TYR A 535 15.22 -16.30 8.09
C TYR A 535 15.53 -16.26 6.58
N GLY A 536 15.19 -15.17 5.89
CA GLY A 536 15.29 -15.04 4.44
C GLY A 536 14.20 -15.78 3.65
N ALA A 537 13.31 -16.52 4.30
CA ALA A 537 12.25 -17.27 3.65
C ALA A 537 11.05 -16.40 3.26
N ASP A 538 10.81 -16.22 1.95
CA ASP A 538 9.59 -15.61 1.41
C ASP A 538 8.62 -16.67 0.88
N PHE A 539 7.55 -16.94 1.62
CA PHE A 539 6.54 -17.92 1.25
C PHE A 539 5.52 -17.43 0.22
N SER A 540 5.61 -16.18 -0.25
CA SER A 540 4.75 -15.67 -1.32
C SER A 540 4.83 -16.50 -2.60
N VAL A 541 5.93 -17.24 -2.80
CA VAL A 541 6.12 -18.16 -3.92
C VAL A 541 5.12 -19.32 -3.92
N LEU A 542 4.67 -19.80 -2.75
CA LEU A 542 3.69 -20.89 -2.67
C LEU A 542 2.37 -20.49 -3.34
N SER A 543 1.95 -19.23 -3.16
CA SER A 543 0.78 -18.67 -3.83
C SER A 543 0.94 -18.67 -5.35
N LYS A 544 2.13 -18.36 -5.88
CA LYS A 544 2.41 -18.44 -7.32
C LYS A 544 2.35 -19.88 -7.81
N LEU A 545 3.04 -20.80 -7.14
CA LEU A 545 3.09 -22.22 -7.50
C LEU A 545 1.71 -22.89 -7.48
N SER A 546 0.82 -22.44 -6.60
CA SER A 546 -0.52 -22.98 -6.47
C SER A 546 -1.41 -22.78 -7.71
N THR A 547 -1.05 -21.84 -8.57
CA THR A 547 -1.73 -21.63 -9.85
C THR A 547 -1.47 -22.78 -10.81
N GLY A 548 -0.26 -23.36 -10.79
CA GLY A 548 0.14 -24.51 -11.60
C GLY A 548 -0.21 -25.85 -10.97
N ASP A 549 0.13 -26.06 -9.69
CA ASP A 549 -0.11 -27.31 -8.98
C ASP A 549 -0.53 -27.05 -7.53
N PHE A 550 -1.84 -26.92 -7.32
CA PHE A 550 -2.42 -26.62 -6.03
C PHE A 550 -2.22 -27.74 -5.01
N ASP A 551 -2.38 -29.00 -5.42
CA ASP A 551 -2.30 -30.15 -4.52
C ASP A 551 -0.85 -30.38 -4.07
N ARG A 552 0.14 -30.19 -4.95
CA ARG A 552 1.55 -30.23 -4.55
C ARG A 552 1.90 -29.13 -3.57
N VAL A 553 1.39 -27.90 -3.75
CA VAL A 553 1.59 -26.82 -2.76
C VAL A 553 0.97 -27.17 -1.42
N LEU A 554 -0.23 -27.77 -1.38
CA LEU A 554 -0.82 -28.23 -0.12
C LEU A 554 0.07 -29.27 0.57
N ASN A 555 0.57 -30.24 -0.18
CA ASN A 555 1.48 -31.27 0.35
C ASN A 555 2.79 -30.64 0.88
N LEU A 556 3.32 -29.60 0.23
CA LEU A 556 4.46 -28.85 0.77
C LEU A 556 4.14 -28.18 2.10
N ILE A 557 2.99 -27.50 2.17
CA ILE A 557 2.56 -26.83 3.39
C ILE A 557 2.40 -27.85 4.53
N ASP A 558 1.88 -29.04 4.24
CA ASP A 558 1.70 -30.09 5.25
C ASP A 558 3.02 -30.63 5.83
N ASN A 559 4.15 -30.45 5.15
CA ASN A 559 5.47 -30.83 5.63
C ASN A 559 6.12 -29.83 6.61
N PHE A 560 5.53 -28.66 6.83
CA PHE A 560 6.00 -27.75 7.88
C PHE A 560 5.67 -28.35 9.25
N SER A 561 6.62 -28.34 10.19
CA SER A 561 6.45 -28.97 11.52
C SER A 561 5.38 -28.24 12.36
N ARG A 562 5.37 -26.91 12.28
CA ARG A 562 4.57 -26.04 13.14
C ARG A 562 3.17 -25.83 12.60
N ARG A 563 2.16 -26.10 13.42
CA ARG A 563 0.74 -26.04 13.03
C ARG A 563 0.32 -24.62 12.65
N GLU A 564 0.73 -23.65 13.45
CA GLU A 564 0.43 -22.24 13.26
C GLU A 564 1.01 -21.69 11.94
N MET A 565 2.16 -22.23 11.49
CA MET A 565 2.72 -21.94 10.16
C MET A 565 1.85 -22.54 9.06
N ARG A 566 1.50 -23.83 9.17
CA ARG A 566 0.63 -24.51 8.19
C ARG A 566 -0.69 -23.76 7.99
N ILE A 567 -1.37 -23.41 9.08
CA ILE A 567 -2.62 -22.66 9.04
C ILE A 567 -2.42 -21.31 8.36
N SER A 568 -1.36 -20.59 8.68
CA SER A 568 -1.09 -19.27 8.12
C SER A 568 -0.80 -19.32 6.62
N LEU A 569 -0.04 -20.31 6.16
CA LEU A 569 0.23 -20.54 4.74
C LEU A 569 -1.05 -20.94 3.98
N LYS A 570 -1.90 -21.81 4.57
CA LYS A 570 -3.21 -22.16 4.00
C LYS A 570 -4.14 -20.95 3.92
N LEU A 571 -4.13 -20.08 4.93
CA LEU A 571 -4.89 -18.82 4.92
C LEU A 571 -4.42 -17.88 3.81
N GLN A 572 -3.10 -17.67 3.67
CA GLN A 572 -2.53 -16.85 2.59
C GLN A 572 -2.94 -17.40 1.22
N LEU A 573 -2.89 -18.73 1.06
CA LEU A 573 -3.30 -19.38 -0.17
C LEU A 573 -4.80 -19.18 -0.46
N ALA A 574 -5.65 -19.28 0.57
CA ALA A 574 -7.09 -19.05 0.44
C ALA A 574 -7.42 -17.60 0.06
N GLU A 575 -6.67 -16.63 0.59
CA GLU A 575 -6.78 -15.21 0.24
C GLU A 575 -6.37 -14.94 -1.21
N VAL A 576 -5.33 -15.63 -1.73
CA VAL A 576 -4.90 -15.48 -3.12
C VAL A 576 -5.87 -16.13 -4.11
N VAL A 577 -6.40 -17.33 -3.81
CA VAL A 577 -7.39 -18.00 -4.68
C VAL A 577 -8.64 -17.13 -4.91
N LEU A 578 -8.95 -16.24 -3.98
CA LEU A 578 -10.06 -15.28 -4.06
C LEU A 578 -9.81 -14.07 -4.96
N ASN A 579 -8.54 -13.69 -5.14
CA ASN A 579 -8.14 -12.61 -6.03
C ASN A 579 -7.96 -13.14 -7.47
#